data_AF-A0A945GLA2-F1
#
_entry.id   AF-A0A945GLA2-F1
#
_cell.length_a   1.000
_cell.length_b   1.000
_cell.length_c   1.000
_cell.angle_alpha   90.00
_cell.angle_beta   90.00
_cell.angle_gamma   90.00
#
_symmetry.space_group_name_H-M   'P 1'
#
loop_
_entity.id
_entity.type
_entity.pdbx_description
1 polymer ?
#
loop_
_entity_poly.entity_id
_entity_poly.type
_entity_poly.pdbx_seq_one_letter_code
_entity_poly.pdbx_strand_id
1 'polypeptide(L)'
;MRRSCICCLLLLLAPALSVLASEDTWIANRRKAQLAMDPTLIPKGKGMLFVPTMTSGFREPNYQIFSNGKEIATEETGTGVLLSPGAYEVLIGSGAIAQMMRREVEIVEGWTSLVKPWWSGLAIDVIDETRASIKESYELFEEGRGQENFGIGFGVEEERGEAVDTWLLKPGTYTIVKVGENVATPRKFSVRLLPGELIQQNLVVDDNGNFVGFYPPSYLQLGGKLSSKWNSRWELSMSTQFNTSQNTSNEEASLSFTGQLRNRSRYNSEHHFFDLRIILEEGFTKEGGDALRKSVDEIEARSTYIFRISRRLGPYLRAVLNSKLFPADVFFDEAQVLTLLDADGQIIETRRGVTEFTR
;
A
#
# COMPACT_ATOMS: atom_id res chain seq x y z
N MET A 1 -1.57 -72.87 -33.22
CA MET A 1 -1.92 -71.44 -33.40
C MET A 1 -1.70 -70.71 -32.08
N ARG A 2 -0.67 -69.85 -32.01
CA ARG A 2 -0.33 -69.03 -30.84
C ARG A 2 -1.04 -67.68 -30.94
N ARG A 3 -1.64 -67.19 -29.86
CA ARG A 3 -1.82 -65.75 -29.63
C ARG A 3 -1.53 -65.44 -28.15
N SER A 4 -0.50 -64.65 -27.96
CA SER A 4 -0.06 -64.11 -26.67
C SER A 4 -0.67 -62.72 -26.54
N CYS A 5 -1.46 -62.48 -25.49
CA CYS A 5 -1.90 -61.15 -25.09
C CYS A 5 -0.80 -60.52 -24.22
N ILE A 6 -0.25 -59.39 -24.66
CA ILE A 6 0.60 -58.53 -23.84
C ILE A 6 -0.23 -57.30 -23.48
N CYS A 7 -0.49 -57.15 -22.18
CA CYS A 7 -1.12 -55.98 -21.58
C CYS A 7 -0.03 -54.93 -21.34
N CYS A 8 -0.06 -53.81 -22.08
CA CYS A 8 0.80 -52.66 -21.81
C CYS A 8 0.06 -51.68 -20.88
N LEU A 9 0.46 -51.69 -19.61
CA LEU A 9 0.09 -50.68 -18.63
C LEU A 9 1.00 -49.45 -18.82
N LEU A 10 0.46 -48.34 -19.31
CA LEU A 10 1.19 -47.08 -19.48
C LEU A 10 0.98 -46.21 -18.23
N LEU A 11 1.96 -46.22 -17.33
CA LEU A 11 2.07 -45.28 -16.20
C LEU A 11 2.44 -43.90 -16.74
N LEU A 12 1.51 -42.95 -16.68
CA LEU A 12 1.75 -41.53 -16.88
C LEU A 12 2.39 -40.93 -15.61
N LEU A 13 3.73 -40.90 -15.58
CA LEU A 13 4.52 -40.09 -14.66
C LEU A 13 4.45 -38.61 -15.14
N ALA A 14 3.50 -37.85 -14.60
CA ALA A 14 3.54 -36.39 -14.73
C ALA A 14 4.64 -35.86 -13.79
N PRO A 15 5.65 -35.11 -14.28
CA PRO A 15 6.61 -34.46 -13.40
C PRO A 15 5.86 -33.37 -12.61
N ALA A 16 5.97 -33.41 -11.28
CA ALA A 16 5.56 -32.30 -10.43
C ALA A 16 6.34 -31.06 -10.88
N LEU A 17 5.66 -30.16 -11.59
CA LEU A 17 6.15 -28.82 -11.89
C LEU A 17 6.46 -28.17 -10.55
N SER A 18 7.75 -28.14 -10.21
CA SER A 18 8.24 -27.39 -9.07
C SER A 18 7.95 -25.93 -9.38
N VAL A 19 6.94 -25.35 -8.71
CA VAL A 19 6.65 -23.91 -8.78
C VAL A 19 7.95 -23.21 -8.39
N LEU A 20 8.63 -22.62 -9.36
CA LEU A 20 9.86 -21.88 -9.13
C LEU A 20 9.51 -20.66 -8.29
N ALA A 21 10.27 -20.46 -7.22
CA ALA A 21 10.23 -19.22 -6.45
C ALA A 21 10.39 -18.03 -7.39
N SER A 22 9.37 -17.18 -7.48
CA SER A 22 9.34 -16.03 -8.39
C SER A 22 9.93 -14.81 -7.70
N GLU A 23 11.23 -14.60 -7.87
CA GLU A 23 11.94 -13.41 -7.37
C GLU A 23 11.60 -12.13 -8.15
N ASP A 24 10.72 -12.22 -9.16
CA ASP A 24 10.38 -11.11 -10.04
C ASP A 24 9.37 -10.12 -9.45
N THR A 25 8.67 -10.53 -8.40
CA THR A 25 7.67 -9.70 -7.71
C THR A 25 8.26 -8.90 -6.55
N TRP A 26 9.56 -9.08 -6.26
CA TRP A 26 10.24 -8.42 -5.15
C TRP A 26 10.44 -6.94 -5.43
N ILE A 27 10.34 -6.14 -4.37
CA ILE A 27 10.74 -4.73 -4.42
C ILE A 27 12.28 -4.64 -4.32
N ALA A 28 12.88 -5.50 -3.50
CA ALA A 28 14.32 -5.63 -3.38
C ALA A 28 14.96 -6.20 -4.66
N ASN A 29 16.27 -6.01 -4.80
CA ASN A 29 17.06 -6.66 -5.84
C ASN A 29 16.93 -8.18 -5.76
N ARG A 30 17.12 -8.92 -6.86
CA ARG A 30 17.14 -10.40 -6.80
C ARG A 30 18.23 -10.91 -5.86
N ARG A 31 18.04 -12.10 -5.25
CA ARG A 31 18.90 -12.56 -4.15
C ARG A 31 20.40 -12.65 -4.48
N LYS A 32 20.74 -13.03 -5.72
CA LYS A 32 22.14 -13.07 -6.18
C LYS A 32 22.75 -11.67 -6.29
N ALA A 33 21.95 -10.67 -6.69
CA ALA A 33 22.40 -9.29 -6.76
C ALA A 33 22.55 -8.69 -5.35
N GLN A 34 21.65 -9.02 -4.42
CA GLN A 34 21.81 -8.64 -3.01
C GLN A 34 23.12 -9.18 -2.44
N LEU A 35 23.38 -10.48 -2.61
CA LEU A 35 24.62 -11.11 -2.15
C LEU A 35 25.87 -10.46 -2.77
N ALA A 36 25.83 -10.09 -4.05
CA ALA A 36 26.95 -9.41 -4.71
C ALA A 36 27.19 -7.97 -4.19
N MET A 37 26.18 -7.36 -3.59
CA MET A 37 26.26 -6.05 -2.93
C MET A 37 26.65 -6.15 -1.45
N ASP A 38 26.67 -7.37 -0.89
CA ASP A 38 27.04 -7.59 0.51
C ASP A 38 28.56 -7.41 0.70
N PRO A 39 29.00 -6.50 1.59
CA PRO A 39 30.42 -6.22 1.79
C PRO A 39 31.13 -7.23 2.71
N THR A 40 30.43 -8.23 3.23
CA THR A 40 30.94 -9.15 4.26
C THR A 40 32.01 -10.07 3.67
N LEU A 41 33.23 -9.96 4.21
CA LEU A 41 34.33 -10.85 3.89
C LEU A 41 34.31 -12.07 4.81
N ILE A 42 34.45 -13.27 4.24
CA ILE A 42 34.47 -14.52 5.00
C ILE A 42 35.89 -14.77 5.54
N PRO A 43 36.12 -14.70 6.86
CA PRO A 43 37.42 -15.00 7.43
C PRO A 43 37.67 -16.52 7.43
N LYS A 44 38.94 -16.92 7.58
CA LYS A 44 39.33 -18.33 7.72
C LYS A 44 38.61 -18.98 8.92
N GLY A 45 38.15 -20.22 8.77
CA GLY A 45 37.41 -20.94 9.80
C GLY A 45 35.92 -20.57 9.92
N LYS A 46 35.37 -19.76 9.00
CA LYS A 46 33.96 -19.37 8.96
C LYS A 46 33.34 -19.65 7.59
N GLY A 47 32.02 -19.80 7.58
CA GLY A 47 31.19 -19.67 6.38
C GLY A 47 30.18 -18.53 6.56
N MET A 48 29.45 -18.19 5.51
CA MET A 48 28.43 -17.14 5.55
C MET A 48 27.05 -17.69 5.24
N LEU A 49 26.08 -17.41 6.10
CA LEU A 49 24.66 -17.58 5.79
C LEU A 49 24.14 -16.27 5.18
N PHE A 50 23.47 -16.35 4.04
CA PHE A 50 22.80 -15.18 3.46
C PHE A 50 21.31 -15.47 3.27
N VAL A 51 20.47 -14.73 4.00
CA VAL A 51 19.01 -14.76 3.88
C VAL A 51 18.57 -13.52 3.09
N PRO A 52 18.01 -13.67 1.88
CA PRO A 52 17.61 -12.50 1.09
C PRO A 52 16.38 -11.79 1.66
N THR A 53 16.25 -10.51 1.36
CA THR A 53 15.04 -9.71 1.64
C THR A 53 14.15 -9.59 0.41
N MET A 54 12.83 -9.51 0.56
CA MET A 54 11.87 -9.27 -0.53
C MET A 54 11.54 -7.78 -0.68
N THR A 55 11.56 -7.02 0.41
CA THR A 55 11.32 -5.57 0.44
C THR A 55 12.53 -4.80 0.95
N SER A 56 12.78 -4.85 2.25
CA SER A 56 13.98 -4.32 2.91
C SER A 56 14.11 -4.94 4.30
N GLY A 57 15.34 -5.18 4.77
CA GLY A 57 15.62 -5.88 6.03
C GLY A 57 14.87 -5.37 7.25
N PHE A 58 14.70 -4.05 7.37
CA PHE A 58 14.01 -3.42 8.52
C PHE A 58 12.47 -3.40 8.41
N ARG A 59 11.91 -3.77 7.25
CA ARG A 59 10.45 -3.91 7.04
C ARG A 59 10.00 -5.36 7.07
N GLU A 60 10.95 -6.28 7.23
CA GLU A 60 10.66 -7.70 7.36
C GLU A 60 10.95 -8.12 8.81
N PRO A 61 10.24 -9.14 9.33
CA PRO A 61 10.61 -9.73 10.61
C PRO A 61 12.04 -10.27 10.54
N ASN A 62 12.79 -10.05 11.62
CA ASN A 62 14.10 -10.67 11.80
C ASN A 62 13.99 -12.19 11.75
N TYR A 63 15.02 -12.83 11.20
CA TYR A 63 15.14 -14.28 11.24
C TYR A 63 16.07 -14.70 12.38
N GLN A 64 15.87 -15.92 12.87
CA GLN A 64 16.61 -16.46 14.00
C GLN A 64 17.42 -17.67 13.55
N ILE A 65 18.61 -17.83 14.13
CA ILE A 65 19.52 -18.93 13.81
C ILE A 65 19.72 -19.75 15.08
N PHE A 66 19.56 -21.06 14.97
CA PHE A 66 19.70 -22.00 16.06
C PHE A 66 20.80 -23.03 15.75
N SER A 67 21.52 -23.44 16.80
CA SER A 67 22.45 -24.56 16.78
C SER A 67 22.18 -25.44 18.00
N ASN A 68 21.95 -26.74 17.78
CA ASN A 68 21.62 -27.70 18.84
C ASN A 68 20.49 -27.23 19.77
N GLY A 69 19.44 -26.63 19.19
CA GLY A 69 18.27 -26.12 19.93
C GLY A 69 18.49 -24.80 20.69
N LYS A 70 19.68 -24.20 20.62
CA LYS A 70 19.98 -22.90 21.23
C LYS A 70 20.05 -21.81 20.16
N GLU A 71 19.38 -20.69 20.40
CA GLU A 71 19.51 -19.48 19.56
C GLU A 71 20.94 -18.93 19.66
N ILE A 72 21.56 -18.69 18.52
CA ILE A 72 22.91 -18.13 18.43
C ILE A 72 22.94 -16.72 17.86
N ALA A 73 21.93 -16.34 17.08
CA ALA A 73 21.82 -15.02 16.45
C ALA A 73 20.38 -14.73 16.02
N THR A 74 20.01 -13.45 16.03
CA THR A 74 18.80 -12.89 15.45
C THR A 74 19.20 -11.71 14.58
N GLU A 75 18.84 -11.74 13.29
CA GLU A 75 19.40 -10.84 12.28
C GLU A 75 18.32 -10.34 11.31
N GLU A 76 18.54 -9.16 10.72
CA GLU A 76 17.69 -8.59 9.66
C GLU A 76 17.88 -9.37 8.35
N THR A 77 16.85 -9.46 7.51
CA THR A 77 17.01 -10.05 6.18
C THR A 77 17.83 -9.14 5.25
N GLY A 78 18.44 -9.74 4.22
CA GLY A 78 19.24 -9.03 3.22
C GLY A 78 20.70 -8.78 3.64
N THR A 79 21.15 -9.34 4.76
CA THR A 79 22.54 -9.24 5.25
C THR A 79 23.16 -10.63 5.44
N GLY A 80 24.48 -10.70 5.25
CA GLY A 80 25.30 -11.89 5.50
C GLY A 80 25.68 -12.05 6.96
N VAL A 81 25.59 -13.30 7.47
CA VAL A 81 25.93 -13.64 8.85
C VAL A 81 27.05 -14.68 8.86
N LEU A 82 28.13 -14.37 9.56
CA LEU A 82 29.30 -15.25 9.68
C LEU A 82 29.11 -16.29 10.77
N LEU A 83 29.13 -17.56 10.39
CA LEU A 83 28.94 -18.70 11.27
C LEU A 83 30.13 -19.65 11.20
N SER A 84 30.34 -20.43 12.26
CA SER A 84 31.27 -21.56 12.18
C SER A 84 30.70 -22.62 11.23
N PRO A 85 31.54 -23.43 10.56
CA PRO A 85 31.05 -24.54 9.75
C PRO A 85 30.23 -25.52 10.59
N GLY A 86 29.10 -25.99 10.06
CA GLY A 86 28.18 -26.88 10.77
C GLY A 86 26.74 -26.80 10.28
N ALA A 87 25.86 -27.57 10.92
CA ALA A 87 24.42 -27.55 10.66
C ALA A 87 23.70 -26.57 11.60
N TYR A 88 22.80 -25.78 11.03
CA TYR A 88 22.02 -24.78 11.73
C TYR A 88 20.55 -24.88 11.33
N GLU A 89 19.65 -24.51 12.24
CA GLU A 89 18.23 -24.35 11.95
C GLU A 89 17.93 -22.86 11.81
N VAL A 90 17.35 -22.47 10.67
CA VAL A 90 16.94 -21.09 10.38
C VAL A 90 15.43 -20.99 10.58
N LEU A 91 15.02 -20.11 11.49
CA LEU A 91 13.63 -19.74 11.73
C LEU A 91 13.33 -18.42 11.03
N ILE A 92 12.29 -18.42 10.19
CA ILE A 92 11.83 -17.23 9.49
C ILE A 92 10.31 -17.17 9.47
N GLY A 93 9.75 -16.00 9.70
CA GLY A 93 8.32 -15.75 9.56
C GLY A 93 7.80 -14.68 10.50
N SER A 94 6.62 -14.18 10.18
CA SER A 94 5.83 -13.31 11.05
C SER A 94 4.99 -14.13 12.03
N GLY A 95 4.59 -13.51 13.14
CA GLY A 95 3.78 -14.13 14.19
C GLY A 95 4.61 -14.77 15.30
N ALA A 96 4.01 -15.69 16.05
CA ALA A 96 4.66 -16.38 17.15
C ALA A 96 5.73 -17.37 16.66
N ILE A 97 6.71 -17.72 17.51
CA ILE A 97 7.79 -18.68 17.18
C ILE A 97 7.25 -20.04 16.69
N ALA A 98 6.10 -20.49 17.19
CA ALA A 98 5.45 -21.72 16.74
C ALA A 98 4.91 -21.63 15.30
N GLN A 99 4.58 -20.43 14.84
CA GLN A 99 4.05 -20.14 13.50
C GLN A 99 5.17 -19.98 12.46
N MET A 100 6.35 -19.56 12.90
CA MET A 100 7.53 -19.40 12.06
C MET A 100 7.92 -20.69 11.35
N MET A 101 8.47 -20.55 10.14
CA MET A 101 8.98 -21.65 9.33
C MET A 101 10.40 -21.99 9.74
N ARG A 102 10.70 -23.29 9.73
CA ARG A 102 12.01 -23.84 10.13
C ARG A 102 12.64 -24.56 8.97
N ARG A 103 13.93 -24.38 8.77
CA ARG A 103 14.70 -25.19 7.82
C ARG A 103 16.14 -25.35 8.25
N GLU A 104 16.65 -26.55 8.07
CA GLU A 104 18.07 -26.83 8.26
C GLU A 104 18.89 -26.28 7.09
N VAL A 105 20.01 -25.66 7.43
CA VAL A 105 21.00 -25.12 6.50
C VAL A 105 22.39 -25.54 6.95
N GLU A 106 23.17 -26.04 6.01
CA GLU A 106 24.57 -26.39 6.23
C GLU A 106 25.47 -25.19 5.88
N ILE A 107 26.42 -24.91 6.76
CA ILE A 107 27.43 -23.87 6.57
C ILE A 107 28.78 -24.55 6.35
N VAL A 108 29.42 -24.21 5.24
CA VAL A 108 30.73 -24.75 4.84
C VAL A 108 31.79 -23.65 4.93
N GLU A 109 32.98 -24.00 5.42
CA GLU A 109 34.09 -23.05 5.56
C GLU A 109 34.47 -22.41 4.23
N GLY A 110 34.54 -21.09 4.18
CA GLY A 110 34.92 -20.32 3.00
C GLY A 110 33.81 -20.15 1.95
N TRP A 111 32.63 -20.74 2.18
CA TRP A 111 31.49 -20.65 1.25
C TRP A 111 30.36 -19.80 1.81
N THR A 112 29.56 -19.25 0.89
CA THR A 112 28.28 -18.63 1.21
C THR A 112 27.13 -19.60 0.96
N SER A 113 26.37 -19.90 2.00
CA SER A 113 25.10 -20.62 1.93
C SER A 113 23.98 -19.61 1.65
N LEU A 114 23.66 -19.45 0.36
CA LEU A 114 22.60 -18.56 -0.10
C LEU A 114 21.22 -19.24 -0.01
N VAL A 115 20.42 -18.80 0.97
CA VAL A 115 19.11 -19.38 1.25
C VAL A 115 18.15 -19.15 0.09
N LYS A 116 17.51 -20.24 -0.38
CA LYS A 116 16.40 -20.17 -1.34
C LYS A 116 15.09 -19.96 -0.56
N PRO A 117 14.35 -18.88 -0.82
CA PRO A 117 13.08 -18.63 -0.16
C PRO A 117 12.11 -19.80 -0.29
N TRP A 118 11.64 -20.27 0.86
CA TRP A 118 10.52 -21.22 0.97
C TRP A 118 9.29 -20.57 1.63
N TRP A 119 9.43 -19.31 2.04
CA TRP A 119 8.39 -18.43 2.55
C TRP A 119 7.86 -17.54 1.43
N SER A 120 6.76 -16.84 1.70
CA SER A 120 6.16 -15.85 0.81
C SER A 120 6.09 -14.51 1.55
N GLY A 121 6.17 -13.41 0.81
CA GLY A 121 5.99 -12.06 1.33
C GLY A 121 4.57 -11.56 1.09
N LEU A 122 3.97 -10.90 2.06
CA LEU A 122 2.71 -10.18 1.90
C LEU A 122 2.85 -8.77 2.48
N ALA A 123 2.65 -7.75 1.65
CA ALA A 123 2.56 -6.36 2.09
C ALA A 123 1.17 -5.84 1.76
N ILE A 124 0.47 -5.32 2.78
CA ILE A 124 -0.88 -4.76 2.64
C ILE A 124 -0.82 -3.29 2.97
N ASP A 125 -1.01 -2.44 1.97
CA ASP A 125 -1.21 -1.01 2.17
C ASP A 125 -2.70 -0.75 2.43
N VAL A 126 -3.00 -0.06 3.52
CA VAL A 126 -4.39 0.24 3.89
C VAL A 126 -4.69 1.66 3.47
N ILE A 127 -5.69 1.82 2.59
CA ILE A 127 -6.05 3.09 1.99
C ILE A 127 -7.53 3.41 2.20
N ASP A 128 -7.87 4.69 2.22
CA ASP A 128 -9.25 5.14 2.18
C ASP A 128 -9.84 5.12 0.75
N GLU A 129 -11.13 5.47 0.61
CA GLU A 129 -11.80 5.63 -0.70
C GLU A 129 -11.16 6.72 -1.56
N THR A 130 -10.42 7.66 -0.95
CA THR A 130 -9.64 8.70 -1.63
C THR A 130 -8.27 8.23 -2.11
N ARG A 131 -7.90 6.97 -1.85
CA ARG A 131 -6.59 6.34 -2.11
C ARG A 131 -5.45 6.94 -1.29
N ALA A 132 -5.75 7.54 -0.14
CA ALA A 132 -4.77 7.97 0.84
C ALA A 132 -4.43 6.82 1.78
N SER A 133 -3.15 6.60 2.08
CA SER A 133 -2.74 5.62 3.08
C SER A 133 -3.16 6.07 4.47
N ILE A 134 -3.83 5.18 5.20
CA ILE A 134 -4.40 5.43 6.52
C ILE A 134 -3.88 4.42 7.53
N LYS A 135 -3.90 4.79 8.81
CA LYS A 135 -3.46 3.95 9.92
C LYS A 135 -4.60 3.10 10.48
N GLU A 136 -5.17 2.26 9.62
CA GLU A 136 -6.21 1.31 10.00
C GLU A 136 -5.64 -0.09 10.20
N SER A 137 -6.34 -0.90 11.01
CA SER A 137 -5.85 -2.22 11.40
C SER A 137 -6.64 -3.35 10.75
N TYR A 138 -5.97 -4.47 10.52
CA TYR A 138 -6.56 -5.69 10.00
C TYR A 138 -5.99 -6.91 10.72
N GLU A 139 -6.74 -8.01 10.75
CA GLU A 139 -6.26 -9.30 11.24
C GLU A 139 -6.03 -10.27 10.09
N LEU A 140 -4.98 -11.09 10.23
CA LEU A 140 -4.59 -12.07 9.24
C LEU A 140 -4.77 -13.49 9.77
N PHE A 141 -5.49 -14.31 9.01
CA PHE A 141 -5.76 -15.71 9.34
C PHE A 141 -5.29 -16.63 8.23
N GLU A 142 -4.72 -17.78 8.56
CA GLU A 142 -4.44 -18.83 7.57
C GLU A 142 -5.69 -19.67 7.32
N GLU A 143 -6.18 -19.76 6.08
CA GLU A 143 -7.38 -20.56 5.74
C GLU A 143 -7.18 -22.08 5.85
N GLY A 144 -5.94 -22.53 6.03
CA GLY A 144 -5.53 -23.92 6.11
C GLY A 144 -5.91 -24.61 7.43
N ARG A 145 -4.95 -25.30 8.03
CA ARG A 145 -5.17 -26.14 9.22
C ARG A 145 -5.48 -25.29 10.46
N GLY A 146 -6.76 -24.96 10.64
CA GLY A 146 -7.30 -24.48 11.92
C GLY A 146 -7.65 -23.00 12.02
N GLN A 147 -7.60 -22.23 10.91
CA GLN A 147 -7.86 -20.78 10.94
C GLN A 147 -6.99 -20.06 11.97
N GLU A 148 -5.70 -20.35 11.94
CA GLU A 148 -4.75 -19.79 12.90
C GLU A 148 -4.58 -18.28 12.66
N ASN A 149 -4.65 -17.50 13.74
CA ASN A 149 -4.43 -16.05 13.72
C ASN A 149 -2.92 -15.75 13.74
N PHE A 150 -2.42 -15.07 12.72
CA PHE A 150 -1.02 -14.64 12.62
C PHE A 150 -0.77 -13.28 13.29
N GLY A 151 -1.82 -12.52 13.56
CA GLY A 151 -1.77 -11.27 14.28
C GLY A 151 -2.46 -10.11 13.57
N ILE A 152 -2.23 -8.92 14.12
CA ILE A 152 -2.79 -7.66 13.63
C ILE A 152 -1.74 -6.95 12.78
N GLY A 153 -2.13 -6.55 11.58
CA GLY A 153 -1.38 -5.64 10.73
C GLY A 153 -1.96 -4.23 10.79
N PHE A 154 -1.12 -3.26 10.44
CA PHE A 154 -1.49 -1.86 10.42
C PHE A 154 -1.14 -1.27 9.06
N GLY A 155 -2.06 -0.48 8.54
CA GLY A 155 -1.74 0.53 7.55
C GLY A 155 -0.82 1.59 8.14
N VAL A 156 -0.23 2.39 7.26
CA VAL A 156 0.77 3.37 7.64
C VAL A 156 0.36 4.75 7.17
N GLU A 157 0.70 5.76 7.97
CA GLU A 157 0.55 7.14 7.52
C GLU A 157 1.79 7.50 6.70
N GLU A 158 1.76 7.16 5.41
CA GLU A 158 2.89 7.35 4.51
C GLU A 158 3.30 8.83 4.38
N GLU A 159 2.37 9.76 4.61
CA GLU A 159 2.65 11.21 4.71
C GLU A 159 3.67 11.54 5.82
N ARG A 160 3.84 10.66 6.82
CA ARG A 160 4.84 10.78 7.90
C ARG A 160 6.12 10.02 7.61
N GLY A 161 6.29 9.50 6.40
CA GLY A 161 7.43 8.68 6.02
C GLY A 161 7.43 7.28 6.65
N GLU A 162 6.30 6.86 7.24
CA GLU A 162 6.06 5.46 7.59
C GLU A 162 5.96 4.61 6.31
N ALA A 163 6.28 3.33 6.41
CA ALA A 163 6.20 2.40 5.29
C ALA A 163 5.64 1.07 5.75
N VAL A 164 4.88 0.42 4.87
CA VAL A 164 4.21 -0.85 5.16
C VAL A 164 5.22 -1.94 5.50
N ASP A 165 5.00 -2.59 6.64
CA ASP A 165 5.75 -3.79 7.03
C ASP A 165 5.31 -5.00 6.19
N THR A 166 6.27 -5.87 5.95
CA THR A 166 6.09 -7.07 5.12
C THR A 166 5.94 -8.28 6.02
N TRP A 167 4.83 -8.98 5.86
CA TRP A 167 4.63 -10.28 6.46
C TRP A 167 5.46 -11.33 5.74
N LEU A 168 6.24 -12.14 6.47
CA LEU A 168 6.87 -13.34 5.92
C LEU A 168 6.09 -14.56 6.38
N LEU A 169 5.43 -15.23 5.44
CA LEU A 169 4.41 -16.21 5.73
C LEU A 169 4.71 -17.55 5.04
N LYS A 170 4.09 -18.61 5.55
CA LYS A 170 4.07 -19.90 4.86
C LYS A 170 3.34 -19.73 3.52
N PRO A 171 3.76 -20.42 2.46
CA PRO A 171 2.96 -20.49 1.24
C PRO A 171 1.60 -21.13 1.55
N GLY A 172 0.51 -20.48 1.14
CA GLY A 172 -0.84 -20.83 1.56
C GLY A 172 -1.86 -19.78 1.17
N THR A 173 -3.11 -19.96 1.59
CA THR A 173 -4.17 -18.96 1.44
C THR A 173 -4.45 -18.31 2.78
N TYR A 174 -4.52 -16.99 2.79
CA TYR A 174 -4.75 -16.19 3.97
C TYR A 174 -6.01 -15.35 3.81
N THR A 175 -6.81 -15.28 4.87
CA THR A 175 -7.95 -14.38 4.98
C THR A 175 -7.54 -13.11 5.73
N ILE A 176 -8.00 -11.97 5.24
CA ILE A 176 -7.91 -10.67 5.89
C ILE A 176 -9.31 -10.28 6.36
N VAL A 177 -9.43 -9.93 7.64
CA VAL A 177 -10.68 -9.44 8.25
C VAL A 177 -10.41 -8.22 9.11
N LYS A 178 -11.47 -7.47 9.43
CA LYS A 178 -11.38 -6.37 10.38
C LYS A 178 -11.07 -6.92 11.78
N VAL A 179 -10.29 -6.18 12.56
CA VAL A 179 -9.92 -6.58 13.93
C VAL A 179 -11.17 -6.85 14.75
N GLY A 180 -11.22 -8.01 15.41
CA GLY A 180 -12.36 -8.46 16.21
C GLY A 180 -13.55 -9.03 15.43
N GLU A 181 -13.52 -9.05 14.09
CA GLU A 181 -14.52 -9.78 13.30
C GLU A 181 -14.23 -11.28 13.22
N ASN A 182 -15.29 -12.08 13.05
CA ASN A 182 -15.17 -13.52 12.88
C ASN A 182 -14.68 -13.85 11.45
N VAL A 183 -13.78 -14.82 11.29
CA VAL A 183 -13.26 -15.30 9.98
C VAL A 183 -14.37 -15.84 9.05
N ALA A 184 -15.53 -16.21 9.59
CA ALA A 184 -16.72 -16.59 8.84
C ALA A 184 -17.54 -15.41 8.31
N THR A 185 -17.14 -14.17 8.61
CA THR A 185 -17.79 -12.95 8.10
C THR A 185 -17.84 -12.97 6.56
N PRO A 186 -18.93 -12.52 5.93
CA PRO A 186 -18.96 -12.33 4.48
C PRO A 186 -18.07 -11.16 4.04
N ARG A 187 -17.71 -10.25 4.95
CA ARG A 187 -16.85 -9.07 4.69
C ARG A 187 -15.38 -9.40 4.90
N LYS A 188 -14.87 -10.30 4.06
CA LYS A 188 -13.49 -10.76 4.11
C LYS A 188 -12.85 -10.81 2.73
N PHE A 189 -11.53 -10.71 2.73
CA PHE A 189 -10.74 -10.90 1.52
C PHE A 189 -9.76 -12.05 1.70
N SER A 190 -9.44 -12.73 0.61
CA SER A 190 -8.50 -13.85 0.63
C SER A 190 -7.38 -13.62 -0.37
N VAL A 191 -6.17 -13.96 0.02
CA VAL A 191 -4.97 -13.85 -0.80
C VAL A 191 -4.23 -15.18 -0.81
N ARG A 192 -3.82 -15.64 -1.99
CA ARG A 192 -3.01 -16.85 -2.15
C ARG A 192 -1.55 -16.47 -2.31
N LEU A 193 -0.69 -17.04 -1.48
CA LEU A 193 0.76 -16.80 -1.48
C LEU A 193 1.52 -18.02 -2.01
N LEU A 194 2.47 -17.78 -2.92
CA LEU A 194 3.36 -18.81 -3.46
C LEU A 194 4.78 -18.67 -2.90
N PRO A 195 5.54 -19.78 -2.78
CA PRO A 195 6.88 -19.74 -2.24
C PRO A 195 7.77 -18.79 -3.04
N GLY A 196 8.49 -17.92 -2.33
CA GLY A 196 9.44 -16.96 -2.88
C GLY A 196 8.81 -15.81 -3.64
N GLU A 197 7.49 -15.66 -3.63
CA GLU A 197 6.78 -14.51 -4.20
C GLU A 197 6.52 -13.46 -3.11
N LEU A 198 6.67 -12.18 -3.47
CA LEU A 198 6.11 -11.05 -2.73
C LEU A 198 4.79 -10.62 -3.38
N ILE A 199 3.71 -10.61 -2.60
CA ILE A 199 2.41 -10.08 -3.02
C ILE A 199 2.16 -8.75 -2.31
N GLN A 200 1.81 -7.73 -3.10
CA GLN A 200 1.42 -6.42 -2.61
C GLN A 200 -0.06 -6.22 -2.90
N GLN A 201 -0.82 -5.74 -1.92
CA GLN A 201 -2.26 -5.52 -2.04
C GLN A 201 -2.66 -4.21 -1.37
N ASN A 202 -3.58 -3.48 -1.99
CA ASN A 202 -4.25 -2.36 -1.36
C ASN A 202 -5.54 -2.86 -0.72
N LEU A 203 -5.70 -2.61 0.57
CA LEU A 203 -6.94 -2.82 1.31
C LEU A 203 -7.67 -1.47 1.42
N VAL A 204 -8.82 -1.34 0.76
CA VAL A 204 -9.63 -0.12 0.79
C VAL A 204 -10.63 -0.19 1.94
N VAL A 205 -10.64 0.85 2.75
CA VAL A 205 -11.50 1.01 3.91
C VAL A 205 -12.40 2.22 3.70
N ASP A 206 -13.70 2.08 3.97
CA ASP A 206 -14.66 3.19 3.96
C ASP A 206 -14.55 4.06 5.24
N ASP A 207 -15.26 5.18 5.26
CA ASP A 207 -15.31 6.08 6.43
C ASP A 207 -15.85 5.41 7.71
N ASN A 208 -16.59 4.31 7.58
CA ASN A 208 -17.11 3.51 8.71
C ASN A 208 -16.13 2.42 9.17
N GLY A 209 -14.95 2.33 8.55
CA GLY A 209 -13.95 1.32 8.84
C GLY A 209 -14.30 -0.06 8.26
N ASN A 210 -15.19 -0.17 7.27
CA ASN A 210 -15.48 -1.43 6.59
C ASN A 210 -14.58 -1.63 5.39
N PHE A 211 -14.27 -2.88 5.12
CA PHE A 211 -13.46 -3.26 3.96
C PHE A 211 -14.33 -3.28 2.70
N VAL A 212 -13.98 -2.44 1.72
CA VAL A 212 -14.75 -2.26 0.48
C VAL A 212 -13.98 -2.68 -0.78
N GLY A 213 -12.67 -2.86 -0.69
CA GLY A 213 -11.86 -3.31 -1.82
C GLY A 213 -10.56 -3.98 -1.41
N PHE A 214 -10.10 -4.92 -2.23
CA PHE A 214 -8.80 -5.57 -2.08
C PHE A 214 -8.24 -5.91 -3.45
N TYR A 215 -7.22 -5.17 -3.88
CA TYR A 215 -6.70 -5.26 -5.25
C TYR A 215 -5.21 -4.91 -5.31
N PRO A 216 -4.48 -5.46 -6.31
CA PRO A 216 -3.05 -5.22 -6.42
C PRO A 216 -2.78 -3.74 -6.72
N PRO A 217 -1.71 -3.15 -6.18
CA PRO A 217 -1.33 -1.79 -6.52
C PRO A 217 -1.11 -1.66 -8.03
N SER A 218 -1.52 -0.51 -8.58
CA SER A 218 -1.32 -0.21 -10.00
C SER A 218 0.18 -0.23 -10.34
N TYR A 219 0.56 -0.56 -11.59
CA TYR A 219 1.96 -0.54 -12.05
C TYR A 219 2.68 0.80 -11.78
N LEU A 220 1.93 1.91 -11.72
CA LEU A 220 2.43 3.24 -11.35
C LEU A 220 2.70 3.38 -9.83
N GLN A 221 1.97 2.67 -8.98
CA GLN A 221 2.23 2.58 -7.53
C GLN A 221 3.37 1.62 -7.21
N LEU A 222 3.50 0.52 -7.97
CA LEU A 222 4.54 -0.50 -7.81
C LEU A 222 5.96 0.01 -8.08
N GLY A 223 6.13 1.27 -8.50
CA GLY A 223 7.44 1.88 -8.70
C GLY A 223 8.32 0.97 -9.57
N GLY A 224 7.81 0.57 -10.74
CA GLY A 224 8.52 -0.36 -11.61
C GLY A 224 9.94 0.12 -11.90
N LYS A 225 10.94 -0.49 -11.25
CA LYS A 225 12.38 -0.49 -11.58
C LYS A 225 12.99 0.81 -12.11
N LEU A 226 12.45 1.97 -11.75
CA LEU A 226 13.08 3.25 -11.99
C LEU A 226 13.75 3.60 -10.68
N SER A 227 15.09 3.59 -10.66
CA SER A 227 15.92 4.04 -9.53
C SER A 227 15.74 5.53 -9.19
N SER A 228 14.67 6.16 -9.68
CA SER A 228 14.32 7.52 -9.39
C SER A 228 13.85 7.59 -7.95
N LYS A 229 14.57 8.39 -7.17
CA LYS A 229 14.15 8.79 -5.82
C LYS A 229 12.85 9.59 -5.84
N TRP A 230 12.40 10.03 -7.02
CA TRP A 230 11.18 10.80 -7.22
C TRP A 230 10.07 9.96 -7.86
N ASN A 231 8.87 10.00 -7.30
CA ASN A 231 7.67 9.38 -7.82
C ASN A 231 6.54 10.41 -7.82
N SER A 232 5.87 10.64 -8.95
CA SER A 232 4.72 11.55 -9.04
C SER A 232 3.57 10.91 -9.80
N ARG A 233 2.37 11.06 -9.23
CA ARG A 233 1.13 10.52 -9.76
C ARG A 233 0.13 11.65 -9.91
N TRP A 234 -0.50 11.69 -11.07
CA TRP A 234 -1.62 12.57 -11.38
C TRP A 234 -2.84 11.72 -11.65
N GLU A 235 -3.97 12.12 -11.09
CA GLU A 235 -5.25 11.44 -11.25
C GLU A 235 -6.32 12.49 -11.53
N LEU A 236 -7.10 12.27 -12.58
CA LEU A 236 -8.20 13.13 -12.97
C LEU A 236 -9.48 12.30 -12.94
N SER A 237 -10.41 12.71 -12.09
CA SER A 237 -11.73 12.13 -11.95
C SER A 237 -12.76 13.14 -12.41
N MET A 238 -13.75 12.70 -13.18
CA MET A 238 -14.86 13.53 -13.62
C MET A 238 -16.15 12.73 -13.48
N SER A 239 -17.18 13.35 -12.91
CA SER A 239 -18.52 12.79 -12.79
C SER A 239 -19.54 13.76 -13.33
N THR A 240 -20.58 13.22 -13.96
CA THR A 240 -21.75 13.98 -14.38
C THR A 240 -23.00 13.24 -13.92
N GLN A 241 -23.95 13.96 -13.34
CA GLN A 241 -25.21 13.40 -12.89
C GLN A 241 -26.35 14.20 -13.50
N PHE A 242 -27.30 13.47 -14.09
CA PHE A 242 -28.52 14.03 -14.66
C PHE A 242 -29.72 13.44 -13.92
N ASN A 243 -30.49 14.29 -13.25
CA ASN A 243 -31.73 13.89 -12.60
C ASN A 243 -32.90 14.60 -13.28
N THR A 244 -33.99 13.88 -13.50
CA THR A 244 -35.26 14.45 -13.95
C THR A 244 -36.35 14.00 -13.00
N SER A 245 -37.16 14.93 -12.52
CA SER A 245 -38.34 14.63 -11.71
C SER A 245 -39.57 15.23 -12.38
N GLN A 246 -40.61 14.42 -12.47
CA GLN A 246 -41.92 14.84 -12.97
C GLN A 246 -42.89 14.75 -11.80
N ASN A 247 -43.24 15.90 -11.24
CA ASN A 247 -44.41 16.02 -10.38
C ASN A 247 -45.55 16.64 -11.19
N THR A 248 -46.79 16.35 -10.80
CA THR A 248 -48.05 16.64 -11.53
C THR A 248 -48.31 18.13 -11.85
N SER A 249 -47.38 19.03 -11.54
CA SER A 249 -47.45 20.45 -11.88
C SER A 249 -46.16 21.08 -12.43
N ASN A 250 -45.01 20.41 -12.46
CA ASN A 250 -43.74 20.93 -13.03
C ASN A 250 -42.75 19.81 -13.38
N GLU A 251 -42.00 20.01 -14.47
CA GLU A 251 -40.85 19.17 -14.86
C GLU A 251 -39.56 19.87 -14.42
N GLU A 252 -38.82 19.24 -13.51
CA GLU A 252 -37.55 19.75 -13.00
C GLU A 252 -36.42 18.82 -13.45
N ALA A 253 -35.45 19.38 -14.17
CA ALA A 253 -34.24 18.67 -14.60
C ALA A 253 -33.03 19.29 -13.94
N SER A 254 -32.20 18.52 -13.25
CA SER A 254 -30.92 18.97 -12.73
C SER A 254 -29.76 18.24 -13.38
N LEU A 255 -28.72 19.01 -13.71
CA LEU A 255 -27.45 18.55 -14.25
C LEU A 255 -26.35 19.01 -13.31
N SER A 256 -25.58 18.09 -12.75
CA SER A 256 -24.35 18.41 -12.03
C SER A 256 -23.14 17.80 -12.72
N PHE A 257 -22.03 18.51 -12.64
CA PHE A 257 -20.73 18.12 -13.12
C PHE A 257 -19.70 18.40 -12.02
N THR A 258 -18.90 17.40 -11.66
CA THR A 258 -17.80 17.56 -10.72
C THR A 258 -16.53 17.01 -11.33
N GLY A 259 -15.48 17.82 -11.34
CA GLY A 259 -14.13 17.45 -11.72
C GLY A 259 -13.21 17.49 -10.51
N GLN A 260 -12.34 16.50 -10.38
CA GLN A 260 -11.34 16.44 -9.33
C GLN A 260 -9.99 16.04 -9.92
N LEU A 261 -8.98 16.87 -9.66
CA LEU A 261 -7.60 16.62 -10.03
C LEU A 261 -6.79 16.38 -8.76
N ARG A 262 -6.11 15.23 -8.68
CA ARG A 262 -5.25 14.87 -7.57
C ARG A 262 -3.82 14.69 -8.07
N ASN A 263 -2.87 15.34 -7.40
CA ASN A 263 -1.45 15.05 -7.54
C ASN A 263 -0.89 14.49 -6.23
N ARG A 264 -0.02 13.50 -6.34
CA ARG A 264 0.86 13.09 -5.25
C ARG A 264 2.27 12.93 -5.77
N SER A 265 3.19 13.72 -5.22
CA SER A 265 4.60 13.73 -5.59
C SER A 265 5.46 13.43 -4.37
N ARG A 266 6.39 12.50 -4.50
CA ARG A 266 7.25 12.02 -3.42
C ARG A 266 8.70 11.98 -3.82
N TYR A 267 9.56 12.38 -2.90
CA TYR A 267 10.98 12.11 -2.92
C TYR A 267 11.38 11.27 -1.71
N ASN A 268 12.13 10.19 -1.91
CA ASN A 268 12.64 9.36 -0.82
C ASN A 268 14.11 9.00 -1.03
N SER A 269 14.93 9.29 -0.03
CA SER A 269 16.35 8.99 0.02
C SER A 269 16.77 8.64 1.45
N GLU A 270 18.00 8.19 1.67
CA GLU A 270 18.49 7.84 3.00
C GLU A 270 18.30 8.96 4.04
N HIS A 271 18.58 10.22 3.66
CA HIS A 271 18.58 11.37 4.57
C HIS A 271 17.37 12.29 4.42
N HIS A 272 16.63 12.19 3.31
CA HIS A 272 15.56 13.13 3.00
C HIS A 272 14.31 12.40 2.52
N PHE A 273 13.17 12.84 3.03
CA PHE A 273 11.85 12.46 2.55
C PHE A 273 11.02 13.72 2.32
N PHE A 274 10.32 13.77 1.20
CA PHE A 274 9.40 14.84 0.86
C PHE A 274 8.14 14.24 0.24
N ASP A 275 6.97 14.65 0.70
CA ASP A 275 5.67 14.25 0.16
C ASP A 275 4.84 15.52 -0.07
N LEU A 276 4.28 15.64 -1.27
CA LEU A 276 3.41 16.73 -1.69
C LEU A 276 2.13 16.13 -2.25
N ARG A 277 1.00 16.46 -1.66
CA ARG A 277 -0.33 16.11 -2.12
C ARG A 277 -1.07 17.39 -2.49
N ILE A 278 -1.66 17.40 -3.68
CA ILE A 278 -2.52 18.48 -4.15
C ILE A 278 -3.85 17.86 -4.55
N ILE A 279 -4.95 18.42 -4.06
CA ILE A 279 -6.31 18.07 -4.46
C ILE A 279 -6.94 19.37 -4.95
N LEU A 280 -7.46 19.35 -6.16
CA LEU A 280 -8.24 20.42 -6.75
C LEU A 280 -9.60 19.83 -7.11
N GLU A 281 -10.67 20.44 -6.62
CA GLU A 281 -12.03 20.02 -6.86
C GLU A 281 -12.89 21.19 -7.33
N GLU A 282 -13.61 20.96 -8.42
CA GLU A 282 -14.40 21.95 -9.13
C GLU A 282 -15.76 21.34 -9.47
N GLY A 283 -16.84 22.03 -9.13
CA GLY A 283 -18.20 21.55 -9.32
C GLY A 283 -19.11 22.61 -9.91
N PHE A 284 -19.99 22.21 -10.83
CA PHE A 284 -21.02 23.04 -11.42
C PHE A 284 -22.37 22.31 -11.40
N THR A 285 -23.44 23.03 -11.08
CA THR A 285 -24.81 22.49 -11.07
C THR A 285 -25.75 23.44 -11.79
N LYS A 286 -26.68 22.89 -12.56
CA LYS A 286 -27.79 23.61 -13.19
C LYS A 286 -29.10 22.92 -12.80
N GLU A 287 -30.07 23.69 -12.33
CA GLU A 287 -31.40 23.19 -11.94
C GLU A 287 -32.48 23.90 -12.76
N GLY A 288 -33.25 23.16 -13.55
CA GLY A 288 -34.36 23.69 -14.34
C GLY A 288 -33.98 24.84 -15.27
N GLY A 289 -34.69 25.96 -15.12
CA GLY A 289 -34.49 27.20 -15.88
C GLY A 289 -33.34 28.07 -15.40
N ASP A 290 -32.67 27.70 -14.31
CA ASP A 290 -31.61 28.51 -13.71
C ASP A 290 -30.32 28.49 -14.54
N ALA A 291 -29.50 29.52 -14.32
CA ALA A 291 -28.14 29.57 -14.85
C ALA A 291 -27.26 28.48 -14.23
N LEU A 292 -26.15 28.16 -14.90
CA LEU A 292 -25.13 27.26 -14.37
C LEU A 292 -24.50 27.90 -13.11
N ARG A 293 -24.62 27.25 -11.96
CA ARG A 293 -24.06 27.72 -10.69
C ARG A 293 -22.82 26.90 -10.34
N LYS A 294 -21.81 27.55 -9.78
CA LYS A 294 -20.65 26.85 -9.21
C LYS A 294 -21.06 26.22 -7.88
N SER A 295 -20.87 24.91 -7.74
CA SER A 295 -21.27 24.15 -6.54
C SER A 295 -20.08 23.78 -5.64
N VAL A 296 -18.90 23.52 -6.21
CA VAL A 296 -17.68 23.16 -5.44
C VAL A 296 -16.49 23.97 -5.97
N ASP A 297 -15.69 24.50 -5.04
CA ASP A 297 -14.40 25.13 -5.29
C ASP A 297 -13.49 24.85 -4.10
N GLU A 298 -12.55 23.94 -4.27
CA GLU A 298 -11.60 23.60 -3.22
C GLU A 298 -10.23 23.29 -3.82
N ILE A 299 -9.21 23.96 -3.28
CA ILE A 299 -7.82 23.54 -3.41
C ILE A 299 -7.27 23.21 -2.03
N GLU A 300 -6.75 21.99 -1.91
CA GLU A 300 -5.99 21.54 -0.76
C GLU A 300 -4.58 21.17 -1.22
N ALA A 301 -3.57 21.71 -0.54
CA ALA A 301 -2.19 21.31 -0.69
C ALA A 301 -1.61 20.91 0.67
N ARG A 302 -1.16 19.65 0.76
CA ARG A 302 -0.46 19.12 1.93
C ARG A 302 0.98 18.82 1.55
N SER A 303 1.91 19.30 2.36
CA SER A 303 3.34 19.01 2.20
C SER A 303 3.95 18.53 3.50
N THR A 304 4.73 17.46 3.42
CA THR A 304 5.58 16.99 4.51
C THR A 304 7.02 16.89 4.04
N TYR A 305 7.96 17.36 4.86
CA TYR A 305 9.39 17.18 4.66
C TYR A 305 10.03 16.62 5.94
N ILE A 306 10.89 15.61 5.79
CA ILE A 306 11.60 14.96 6.91
C ILE A 306 13.08 14.90 6.56
N PHE A 307 13.91 15.41 7.47
CA PHE A 307 15.35 15.23 7.41
C PHE A 307 15.77 14.16 8.42
N ARG A 308 16.24 13.00 7.93
CA ARG A 308 16.62 11.85 8.76
C ARG A 308 18.06 12.02 9.24
N ILE A 309 18.23 12.30 10.54
CA ILE A 309 19.55 12.35 11.20
C ILE A 309 20.05 10.93 11.45
N SER A 310 19.14 10.00 11.72
CA SER A 310 19.40 8.57 11.85
C SER A 310 18.22 7.76 11.31
N ARG A 311 18.34 6.43 11.29
CA ARG A 311 17.25 5.52 10.90
C ARG A 311 15.98 5.66 11.77
N ARG A 312 16.07 6.28 12.96
CA ARG A 312 14.95 6.39 13.91
C ARG A 312 14.56 7.82 14.29
N LEU A 313 15.39 8.82 13.95
CA LEU A 313 15.21 10.19 14.43
C LEU A 313 15.52 11.20 13.34
N GLY A 314 14.61 12.17 13.18
CA GLY A 314 14.75 13.26 12.24
C GLY A 314 13.69 14.34 12.47
N PRO A 315 14.03 15.64 12.42
CA PRO A 315 13.04 16.69 12.45
C PRO A 315 12.14 16.61 11.21
N TYR A 316 10.87 16.98 11.38
CA TYR A 316 9.91 17.05 10.29
C TYR A 316 9.19 18.41 10.27
N LEU A 317 8.77 18.80 9.07
CA LEU A 317 7.96 19.98 8.80
C LEU A 317 6.72 19.52 8.04
N ARG A 318 5.55 19.97 8.48
CA ARG A 318 4.27 19.73 7.80
C ARG A 318 3.57 21.06 7.54
N ALA A 319 3.08 21.25 6.33
CA ALA A 319 2.28 22.40 5.91
C ALA A 319 0.99 21.91 5.26
N VAL A 320 -0.13 22.54 5.60
CA VAL A 320 -1.45 22.30 5.01
C VAL A 320 -2.00 23.66 4.59
N LEU A 321 -2.39 23.77 3.32
CA LEU A 321 -2.96 24.96 2.73
C LEU A 321 -4.30 24.60 2.11
N ASN A 322 -5.36 25.25 2.57
CA ASN A 322 -6.71 25.10 2.03
C ASN A 322 -7.18 26.45 1.54
N SER A 323 -7.70 26.50 0.32
CA SER A 323 -8.24 27.73 -0.27
C SER A 323 -9.37 27.40 -1.25
N LYS A 324 -10.05 28.45 -1.70
CA LYS A 324 -10.90 28.44 -2.89
C LYS A 324 -10.15 29.19 -4.00
N LEU A 325 -10.17 28.69 -5.22
CA LEU A 325 -9.39 29.24 -6.34
C LEU A 325 -10.12 30.35 -7.09
N PHE A 326 -11.44 30.27 -7.18
CA PHE A 326 -12.23 31.17 -8.01
C PHE A 326 -13.26 31.94 -7.19
N PRO A 327 -13.55 33.20 -7.60
CA PRO A 327 -14.67 33.94 -7.07
C PRO A 327 -15.97 33.14 -7.22
N ALA A 328 -16.81 33.15 -6.19
CA ALA A 328 -18.13 32.54 -6.26
C ALA A 328 -19.17 33.64 -6.40
N ASP A 329 -20.06 33.48 -7.39
CA ASP A 329 -21.21 34.35 -7.53
C ASP A 329 -22.29 33.96 -6.51
N VAL A 330 -22.73 34.95 -5.73
CA VAL A 330 -23.87 34.84 -4.84
C VAL A 330 -25.10 35.25 -5.62
N PHE A 331 -26.01 34.30 -5.82
CA PHE A 331 -27.31 34.54 -6.45
C PHE A 331 -28.35 34.83 -5.37
N PHE A 332 -29.21 35.81 -5.62
CA PHE A 332 -30.33 36.13 -4.73
C PHE A 332 -31.64 35.69 -5.36
N ASP A 333 -32.48 34.99 -4.59
CA ASP A 333 -33.79 34.53 -5.06
C ASP A 333 -34.76 35.69 -5.36
N GLU A 334 -34.52 36.85 -4.72
CA GLU A 334 -35.23 38.11 -4.97
C GLU A 334 -34.24 39.26 -5.11
N ALA A 335 -34.57 40.25 -5.95
CA ALA A 335 -33.68 41.37 -6.25
C ALA A 335 -33.31 42.16 -4.98
N GLN A 336 -32.02 42.16 -4.63
CA GLN A 336 -31.52 42.78 -3.39
C GLN A 336 -30.97 44.19 -3.63
N VAL A 337 -30.83 44.93 -2.53
CA VAL A 337 -30.07 46.17 -2.48
C VAL A 337 -28.73 45.89 -1.80
N LEU A 338 -27.65 45.92 -2.58
CA LEU A 338 -26.29 45.77 -2.07
C LEU A 338 -25.69 47.12 -1.76
N THR A 339 -25.11 47.25 -0.57
CA THR A 339 -24.37 48.44 -0.15
C THR A 339 -22.92 48.05 0.07
N LEU A 340 -22.01 48.51 -0.78
CA LEU A 340 -20.57 48.38 -0.56
C LEU A 340 -20.11 49.41 0.45
N LEU A 341 -19.43 48.94 1.48
CA LEU A 341 -18.80 49.74 2.53
C LEU A 341 -17.28 49.71 2.34
N ASP A 342 -16.60 50.83 2.61
CA ASP A 342 -15.14 50.85 2.73
C ASP A 342 -14.67 50.23 4.05
N ALA A 343 -13.34 50.15 4.22
CA ALA A 343 -12.73 49.60 5.44
C ALA A 343 -13.05 50.41 6.72
N ASP A 344 -13.46 51.67 6.57
CA ASP A 344 -13.84 52.59 7.64
C ASP A 344 -15.37 52.63 7.86
N GLY A 345 -16.13 51.80 7.14
CA GLY A 345 -17.58 51.67 7.25
C GLY A 345 -18.38 52.75 6.51
N GLN A 346 -17.77 53.54 5.62
CA GLN A 346 -18.49 54.50 4.78
C GLN A 346 -19.04 53.83 3.53
N ILE A 347 -20.24 54.25 3.11
CA ILE A 347 -20.89 53.71 1.91
C ILE A 347 -20.16 54.23 0.67
N ILE A 348 -19.51 53.32 -0.06
CA ILE A 348 -18.88 53.61 -1.34
C ILE A 348 -19.94 53.60 -2.44
N GLU A 349 -20.82 52.58 -2.44
CA GLU A 349 -21.75 52.36 -3.55
C GLU A 349 -23.01 51.62 -3.06
N THR A 350 -24.18 52.01 -3.57
CA THR A 350 -25.43 51.27 -3.37
C THR A 350 -25.98 50.82 -4.71
N ARG A 351 -25.99 49.50 -4.94
CA ARG A 351 -26.57 48.89 -6.14
C ARG A 351 -27.95 48.33 -5.80
N ARG A 352 -28.94 48.69 -6.60
CA ARG A 352 -30.34 48.24 -6.42
C ARG A 352 -30.72 47.29 -7.54
N GLY A 353 -31.54 46.30 -7.23
CA GLY A 353 -32.03 45.34 -8.22
C GLY A 353 -30.99 44.27 -8.57
N VAL A 354 -30.06 43.97 -7.66
CA VAL A 354 -28.98 43.03 -7.93
C VAL A 354 -29.47 41.61 -7.69
N THR A 355 -29.33 40.76 -8.70
CA THR A 355 -29.69 39.34 -8.67
C THR A 355 -28.45 38.44 -8.56
N GLU A 356 -27.25 38.97 -8.80
CA GLU A 356 -25.96 38.26 -8.70
C GLU A 356 -24.83 39.16 -8.17
N PHE A 357 -23.94 38.63 -7.33
CA PHE A 357 -22.77 39.35 -6.82
C PHE A 357 -21.54 38.44 -6.70
N THR A 358 -20.47 38.80 -7.39
CA THR A 358 -19.18 38.08 -7.32
C THR A 358 -18.44 38.43 -6.04
N ARG A 359 -18.07 37.42 -5.23
CA ARG A 359 -17.27 37.59 -4.01
C ARG A 359 -15.79 37.29 -4.20
#